data_AF-A0A2V6MLD5-F1
#
_entry.id   AF-A0A2V6MLD5-F1
#
_cell.length_a   1.000
_cell.length_b   1.000
_cell.length_c   1.000
_cell.angle_alpha   90.00
_cell.angle_beta   90.00
_cell.angle_gamma   90.00
#
_symmetry.space_group_name_H-M   'P 1'
#
loop_
_entity.id
_entity.type
_entity.pdbx_description
1 polymer ?
#
loop_
_entity_poly.entity_id
_entity_poly.type
_entity_poly.pdbx_seq_one_letter_code
_entity_poly.pdbx_strand_id
1 'polypeptide(L)'
;MSEVVASIRKDPHPAFVEARTYRYRGHSMSDPASYRTKEQLEKYRLDDPITRLRAQLTREGKLTNEKFDELDKEAKRIALDSVKFAEQSPEPPLEKLHDYTYAP
;
A
#
# COMPACT_ATOMS: atom_id res chain seq x y z
N MET A 1 -6.40 -4.05 15.12
CA MET A 1 -5.93 -2.68 15.43
C MET A 1 -6.94 -1.84 16.20
N SER A 2 -8.24 -1.94 15.89
CA SER A 2 -9.30 -1.20 16.58
C SER A 2 -9.27 -1.35 18.11
N GLU A 3 -8.95 -2.54 18.63
CA GLU A 3 -8.87 -2.79 20.08
C GLU A 3 -7.72 -2.03 20.75
N VAL A 4 -6.51 -2.07 20.18
CA VAL A 4 -5.34 -1.32 20.70
C VAL A 4 -5.58 0.19 20.62
N VAL A 5 -6.19 0.66 19.54
CA VAL A 5 -6.56 2.08 19.43
C VAL A 5 -7.60 2.48 20.48
N ALA A 6 -8.60 1.62 20.71
CA ALA A 6 -9.63 1.88 21.71
C ALA A 6 -9.05 1.88 23.14
N SER A 7 -8.11 0.99 23.45
CA SER A 7 -7.46 0.96 24.77
C SER A 7 -6.67 2.24 25.03
N ILE A 8 -5.86 2.70 24.06
CA ILE A 8 -5.07 3.94 24.18
C ILE A 8 -5.97 5.17 24.31
N ARG A 9 -7.10 5.22 23.59
CA ARG A 9 -8.06 6.33 23.71
C ARG A 9 -8.76 6.37 25.06
N LYS A 10 -9.00 5.20 25.66
CA LYS A 10 -9.64 5.08 26.97
C LYS A 10 -8.65 5.38 28.10
N ASP A 11 -7.44 4.86 27.99
CA ASP A 11 -6.37 4.99 28.97
C ASP A 11 -5.03 5.18 28.23
N PRO A 12 -4.47 6.39 28.20
CA PRO A 12 -3.27 6.69 27.42
C PRO A 12 -2.07 5.81 27.83
N HIS A 13 -1.69 4.89 26.95
CA HIS A 13 -0.53 4.01 27.14
C HIS A 13 0.22 3.80 25.82
N PRO A 14 1.53 3.47 25.85
CA PRO A 14 2.23 3.02 24.66
C PRO A 14 1.78 1.61 24.27
N ALA A 15 1.87 1.27 22.98
CA ALA A 15 1.66 -0.09 22.50
C ALA A 15 2.66 -0.41 21.39
N PHE A 16 3.09 -1.67 21.33
CA PHE A 16 3.89 -2.20 20.24
C PHE A 16 3.05 -3.17 19.40
N VAL A 17 3.07 -3.00 18.08
CA VAL A 17 2.33 -3.84 17.15
C VAL A 17 3.27 -4.35 16.07
N GLU A 18 3.44 -5.66 15.99
CA GLU A 18 4.19 -6.30 14.91
C GLU A 18 3.23 -6.72 13.79
N ALA A 19 3.28 -6.01 12.66
CA ALA A 19 2.56 -6.39 11.44
C ALA A 19 3.48 -7.21 10.52
N ARG A 20 3.44 -8.54 10.66
CA ARG A 20 4.22 -9.45 9.82
C ARG A 20 3.68 -9.43 8.39
N THR A 21 4.49 -8.97 7.45
CA THR A 21 4.13 -8.82 6.03
C THR A 21 5.32 -9.17 5.13
N TYR A 22 5.12 -9.10 3.81
CA TYR A 22 6.14 -9.43 2.82
C TYR A 22 6.18 -8.44 1.65
N ARG A 23 7.38 -7.98 1.28
CA ARG A 23 7.60 -7.06 0.14
C ARG A 23 7.87 -7.85 -1.13
N TYR A 24 7.05 -7.73 -2.17
CA TYR A 24 7.23 -8.49 -3.42
C TYR A 24 8.36 -8.01 -4.33
N ARG A 25 8.61 -6.69 -4.42
CA ARG A 25 9.75 -6.13 -5.17
C ARG A 25 11.04 -6.20 -4.36
N GLY A 26 12.17 -5.72 -4.87
CA GLY A 26 13.43 -5.51 -4.12
C GLY A 26 13.36 -4.35 -3.12
N HIS A 27 14.43 -4.14 -2.35
CA HIS A 27 14.52 -3.10 -1.31
C HIS A 27 14.27 -1.71 -1.87
N SER A 28 14.74 -1.49 -3.09
CA SER A 28 14.56 -0.27 -3.88
C SER A 28 14.38 -0.65 -5.35
N MET A 29 14.28 0.36 -6.22
CA MET A 29 14.27 0.17 -7.67
C MET A 29 15.57 -0.42 -8.22
N SER A 30 16.70 -0.25 -7.52
CA SER A 30 18.01 -0.76 -7.94
C SER A 30 18.35 -2.15 -7.36
N ASP A 31 17.58 -2.63 -6.39
CA ASP A 31 17.83 -3.93 -5.74
C ASP A 31 17.12 -5.08 -6.48
N PRO A 32 17.86 -6.03 -7.07
CA PRO A 32 17.27 -7.19 -7.75
C PRO A 32 16.74 -8.27 -6.79
N ALA A 33 16.94 -8.14 -5.47
CA ALA A 33 16.52 -9.10 -4.44
C ALA A 33 17.18 -10.49 -4.53
N SER A 34 18.48 -10.55 -4.84
CA SER A 34 19.25 -11.80 -4.98
C SER A 34 19.45 -12.60 -3.68
N TYR A 35 19.12 -12.01 -2.52
CA TYR A 35 19.23 -12.61 -1.19
C TYR A 35 18.05 -13.51 -0.78
N ARG A 36 17.09 -13.76 -1.67
CA ARG A 36 15.95 -14.64 -1.44
C ARG A 36 15.65 -15.48 -2.67
N THR A 37 14.96 -16.59 -2.47
CA THR A 37 14.60 -17.47 -3.58
C THR A 37 13.28 -17.07 -4.21
N LYS A 38 13.04 -17.51 -5.45
CA LYS A 38 11.75 -17.30 -6.12
C LYS A 38 10.63 -18.05 -5.41
N GLU A 39 10.92 -19.25 -4.92
CA GLU A 39 9.97 -20.10 -4.20
C GLU A 39 9.49 -19.45 -2.91
N GLN A 40 10.40 -18.79 -2.18
CA GLN A 40 10.05 -18.00 -1.00
C GLN A 40 9.07 -16.88 -1.37
N LEU A 41 9.35 -16.13 -2.44
CA LEU A 41 8.47 -15.05 -2.91
C LEU A 41 7.10 -15.59 -3.33
N GLU A 42 7.05 -16.65 -4.11
CA GLU A 42 5.79 -17.23 -4.59
C GLU A 42 4.93 -17.77 -3.44
N LYS A 43 5.53 -18.37 -2.40
CA LYS A 43 4.80 -18.76 -1.18
C LYS A 43 4.03 -17.58 -0.56
N TYR A 44 4.64 -16.39 -0.51
CA TYR A 44 3.98 -15.20 0.02
C TYR A 44 2.99 -14.54 -0.95
N ARG A 45 3.10 -14.80 -2.26
CA ARG A 45 2.08 -14.38 -3.23
C ARG A 45 0.80 -15.21 -3.12
N LEU A 46 0.92 -16.48 -2.73
CA LEU A 46 -0.25 -17.32 -2.47
C LEU A 46 -1.04 -16.86 -1.24
N ASP A 47 -0.42 -16.13 -0.32
CA ASP A 47 -1.07 -15.48 0.84
C ASP A 47 -1.22 -13.96 0.64
N ASP A 48 -1.45 -13.54 -0.61
CA ASP A 48 -1.70 -12.13 -0.91
C ASP A 48 -2.96 -11.62 -0.19
N PRO A 49 -2.89 -10.51 0.57
CA PRO A 49 -3.99 -10.04 1.41
C PRO A 49 -5.21 -9.57 0.61
N ILE A 50 -5.02 -9.04 -0.60
CA ILE A 50 -6.12 -8.58 -1.46
C ILE A 50 -6.88 -9.80 -1.98
N THR A 51 -6.14 -10.79 -2.47
CA THR A 51 -6.70 -12.02 -3.05
C THR A 51 -7.41 -12.85 -1.98
N ARG A 52 -6.83 -12.93 -0.78
CA ARG A 52 -7.44 -13.57 0.40
C ARG A 52 -8.74 -12.88 0.82
N LEU A 53 -8.75 -11.56 0.87
CA LEU A 53 -9.95 -10.79 1.21
C LEU A 53 -11.04 -10.96 0.16
N ARG A 54 -10.69 -10.91 -1.13
CA ARG A 54 -11.63 -11.19 -2.23
C ARG A 54 -12.29 -12.55 -2.05
N ALA A 55 -11.50 -13.60 -1.87
CA ALA A 55 -12.01 -14.97 -1.69
C ALA A 55 -12.92 -15.10 -0.47
N GLN A 56 -12.60 -14.40 0.63
CA GLN A 56 -13.46 -14.37 1.81
C GLN A 56 -14.80 -13.68 1.51
N LEU A 57 -14.77 -12.46 0.97
CA LEU A 57 -16.00 -11.68 0.73
C LEU A 57 -16.90 -12.31 -0.31
N THR A 58 -16.33 -12.97 -1.33
CA THR A 58 -17.11 -13.72 -2.32
C THR A 58 -17.78 -14.94 -1.71
N ARG A 59 -17.09 -15.70 -0.85
CA ARG A 59 -17.72 -16.82 -0.10
C ARG A 59 -18.85 -16.35 0.82
N GLU A 60 -18.71 -15.16 1.40
CA GLU A 60 -19.74 -14.56 2.26
C GLU A 60 -20.89 -13.89 1.46
N GLY A 61 -20.86 -13.91 0.12
CA GLY A 61 -21.86 -13.26 -0.74
C GLY A 61 -21.84 -11.73 -0.69
N LYS A 62 -20.78 -11.13 -0.12
CA LYS A 62 -20.62 -9.68 0.04
C LYS A 62 -19.93 -9.00 -1.15
N LEU A 63 -19.33 -9.79 -2.03
CA LEU A 63 -18.58 -9.29 -3.19
C LEU A 63 -18.73 -10.26 -4.37
N THR A 64 -19.21 -9.76 -5.50
CA THR A 64 -19.21 -10.51 -6.76
C THR A 64 -17.92 -10.31 -7.53
N ASN A 65 -17.62 -11.20 -8.47
CA ASN A 65 -16.43 -11.07 -9.32
C ASN A 65 -16.52 -9.81 -10.19
N GLU A 66 -17.70 -9.53 -10.74
CA GLU A 66 -17.97 -8.35 -11.56
C GLU A 66 -17.70 -7.09 -10.75
N LYS A 67 -18.15 -7.04 -9.48
CA LYS A 67 -17.92 -5.88 -8.63
C LYS A 67 -16.45 -5.70 -8.27
N PHE A 68 -15.73 -6.79 -8.03
CA PHE A 68 -14.28 -6.72 -7.81
C PHE A 68 -13.55 -6.17 -9.05
N ASP A 69 -13.90 -6.65 -10.24
CA ASP A 69 -13.27 -6.22 -11.48
C ASP A 69 -13.56 -4.74 -11.79
N GLU A 70 -14.76 -4.25 -11.44
CA GLU A 70 -15.07 -2.81 -11.47
C GLU A 70 -14.14 -1.99 -10.56
N LEU A 71 -13.98 -2.43 -9.30
CA LEU A 71 -13.13 -1.75 -8.32
C LEU A 71 -11.65 -1.76 -8.74
N ASP A 72 -11.16 -2.87 -9.28
CA ASP A 72 -9.79 -2.99 -9.77
C ASP A 72 -9.53 -2.07 -10.98
N LYS A 73 -10.48 -2.01 -11.93
CA LYS A 73 -10.42 -1.07 -13.06
C LYS A 73 -10.39 0.38 -12.59
N GLU A 74 -11.25 0.73 -11.64
CA GLU A 74 -11.31 2.08 -11.10
C GLU A 74 -10.02 2.46 -10.36
N ALA A 75 -9.48 1.57 -9.52
CA ALA A 75 -8.21 1.78 -8.84
C ALA A 75 -7.05 1.99 -9.83
N LYS A 76 -7.01 1.18 -10.91
CA LYS A 76 -6.02 1.33 -11.99
C LYS A 76 -6.16 2.66 -12.72
N ARG A 77 -7.40 3.08 -13.01
CA ARG A 77 -7.67 4.37 -13.65
C ARG A 77 -7.17 5.53 -12.78
N ILE A 78 -7.49 5.54 -11.49
CA ILE A 78 -7.02 6.56 -10.54
C ILE A 78 -5.48 6.61 -10.49
N ALA A 79 -4.82 5.45 -10.45
CA ALA A 79 -3.37 5.37 -10.45
C ALA A 79 -2.77 5.95 -11.75
N LEU A 80 -3.32 5.60 -12.91
CA LEU A 80 -2.86 6.12 -14.21
C LEU A 80 -3.11 7.63 -14.37
N ASP A 81 -4.26 8.12 -13.94
CA ASP A 81 -4.59 9.55 -13.94
C ASP A 81 -3.61 10.32 -13.05
N SER A 82 -3.24 9.74 -11.90
CA SER A 82 -2.25 10.32 -10.97
C SER A 82 -0.84 10.34 -11.58
N VAL A 83 -0.43 9.28 -12.29
CA VAL A 83 0.85 9.24 -13.01
C VAL A 83 0.88 10.32 -14.09
N LYS A 84 -0.18 10.43 -14.91
CA LYS A 84 -0.27 11.47 -15.95
C LYS A 84 -0.18 12.87 -15.35
N PHE A 85 -0.87 13.13 -14.25
CA PHE A 85 -0.78 14.41 -13.56
C PHE A 85 0.64 14.69 -13.07
N ALA A 86 1.31 13.71 -12.47
CA ALA A 86 2.68 13.85 -11.99
C ALA A 86 3.68 14.13 -13.13
N GLU A 87 3.57 13.41 -14.26
CA GLU A 87 4.44 13.60 -15.43
C GLU A 87 4.21 14.94 -16.14
N GLN A 88 3.00 15.48 -16.07
CA GLN A 88 2.65 16.77 -16.67
C GLN A 88 2.88 17.96 -15.73
N SER A 89 3.16 17.70 -14.46
CA SER A 89 3.40 18.76 -13.49
C SER A 89 4.75 19.43 -13.77
N PRO A 90 4.81 20.77 -13.80
CA PRO A 90 6.08 21.46 -13.97
C PRO A 90 6.98 21.22 -12.75
N GLU A 91 8.28 21.16 -12.99
CA GLU A 91 9.28 21.20 -11.92
C GLU A 91 9.10 22.49 -11.09
N PRO A 92 9.37 22.43 -9.77
CA PRO A 92 9.31 23.63 -8.95
C PRO A 92 10.36 24.64 -9.43
N PRO A 93 10.02 25.95 -9.42
CA PRO A 93 10.94 26.98 -9.85
C PRO A 93 12.11 27.12 -8.85
N LEU A 94 13.30 27.48 -9.35
CA LEU A 94 14.54 27.50 -8.57
C LEU A 94 14.47 28.46 -7.37
N GLU A 95 13.68 29.53 -7.47
CA GLU A 95 13.48 30.51 -6.41
C GLU A 95 12.91 29.89 -5.13
N LYS A 96 12.20 28.75 -5.24
CA LYS A 96 11.64 28.01 -4.11
C LYS A 96 12.63 27.07 -3.43
N LEU A 97 13.89 27.00 -3.90
CA LEU A 97 14.89 26.08 -3.38
C LEU A 97 15.08 26.18 -1.86
N HIS A 98 14.95 27.38 -1.30
CA HIS A 98 15.18 27.66 0.13
C HIS A 98 13.88 27.77 0.95
N ASP A 99 12.72 27.67 0.31
CA ASP A 99 11.44 27.69 1.01
C ASP A 99 11.41 26.58 2.08
N TYR A 100 10.75 26.85 3.21
CA TYR A 100 10.58 25.92 4.34
C TYR A 100 11.88 25.49 5.06
N THR A 101 13.01 26.17 4.85
CA THR A 101 14.22 25.96 5.66
C THR A 101 13.99 26.34 7.13
N TYR A 102 13.19 27.37 7.38
CA TYR A 102 12.68 27.74 8.69
C TYR A 102 11.17 28.01 8.60
N ALA A 103 10.46 27.75 9.70
CA ALA A 103 9.12 28.30 9.89
C ALA A 103 9.21 29.83 10.10
N PRO A 104 8.18 30.59 9.70
CA PRO A 104 8.13 32.04 9.93
C PRO A 104 8.14 32.39 11.43
#